data_AF-J3NHB9-F1
#
_entry.id   AF-J3NHB9-F1
#
_cell.length_a   1.000
_cell.length_b   1.000
_cell.length_c   1.000
_cell.angle_alpha   90.00
_cell.angle_beta   90.00
_cell.angle_gamma   90.00
#
_symmetry.space_group_name_H-M   'P 1'
#
loop_
_entity.id
_entity.type
_entity.pdbx_description
1 polymer ?
#
loop_
_entity_poly.entity_id
_entity_poly.type
_entity_poly.pdbx_seq_one_letter_code
_entity_poly.pdbx_strand_id
1 'polypeptide(L)'
;MADDLFAIDLSGDESQSEVARDKRSKQDKNHQTEEEFQQLRSEYRPKMENGELWKTIKLPLGQAAVPKLEAQDLLHAAEELYFYRRYAEAADFARDVLAGDPGGLDQDTKAMLALYRARCLQKQKRKEKKEENEVAAGSSASPGSPAG
;
A
#
# COMPACT_ATOMS: atom_id res chain seq x y z
N MET A 1 22.82 24.11 -19.50
CA MET A 1 23.58 22.97 -18.96
C MET A 1 22.64 21.79 -19.02
N ALA A 2 22.76 21.00 -20.08
CA ALA A 2 21.86 19.91 -20.39
C ALA A 2 22.71 18.65 -20.63
N ASP A 3 22.31 17.60 -19.91
CA ASP A 3 22.47 16.16 -20.20
C ASP A 3 23.88 15.60 -20.44
N ASP A 4 24.45 15.04 -19.36
CA ASP A 4 25.52 14.04 -19.43
C ASP A 4 25.30 12.95 -18.37
N LEU A 5 24.28 12.11 -18.58
CA LEU A 5 23.95 10.97 -17.68
C LEU A 5 24.03 9.60 -18.38
N PHE A 6 24.36 9.57 -19.68
CA PHE A 6 24.45 8.32 -20.46
C PHE A 6 25.71 8.21 -21.34
N ALA A 7 26.80 8.87 -20.98
CA ALA A 7 28.11 8.65 -21.63
C ALA A 7 28.78 7.39 -21.05
N ILE A 8 28.25 6.22 -21.41
CA ILE A 8 28.96 4.95 -21.20
C ILE A 8 29.80 4.70 -22.46
N ASP A 9 31.11 4.87 -22.32
CA ASP A 9 32.09 4.61 -23.36
C ASP A 9 32.37 3.10 -23.44
N LEU A 10 31.70 2.42 -24.39
CA LEU A 10 31.96 1.03 -24.73
C LEU A 10 33.08 0.97 -25.80
N SER A 11 34.29 1.35 -25.41
CA SER A 11 35.49 1.09 -26.19
C SER A 11 36.16 -0.19 -25.68
N GLY A 12 35.96 -1.28 -26.41
CA GLY A 12 36.75 -2.50 -26.27
C GLY A 12 38.05 -2.39 -27.07
N ASP A 13 39.15 -2.91 -26.51
CA ASP A 13 40.12 -3.83 -27.13
C ASP A 13 41.37 -4.02 -26.21
N GLU A 14 42.07 -5.14 -26.39
CA GLU A 14 43.48 -5.44 -26.02
C GLU A 14 43.85 -6.30 -24.77
N SER A 15 44.07 -7.59 -25.09
CA SER A 15 45.30 -8.40 -24.91
C SER A 15 45.95 -8.69 -23.51
N GLN A 16 45.75 -9.94 -23.09
CA GLN A 16 46.65 -10.92 -22.45
C GLN A 16 48.01 -10.46 -21.84
N SER A 17 48.14 -10.52 -20.51
CA SER A 17 49.38 -11.00 -19.84
C SER A 17 49.10 -11.48 -18.41
N GLU A 18 49.61 -12.68 -18.11
CA GLU A 18 49.42 -13.36 -16.83
C GLU A 18 50.29 -12.80 -15.71
N VAL A 19 49.66 -12.42 -14.60
CA VAL A 19 50.25 -12.49 -13.26
C VAL A 19 49.16 -12.95 -12.29
N ALA A 20 49.20 -14.24 -11.99
CA ALA A 20 48.37 -14.88 -10.98
C ALA A 20 48.80 -14.44 -9.58
N ARG A 21 47.92 -13.70 -8.89
CA ARG A 21 47.74 -13.70 -7.42
C ARG A 21 46.43 -12.99 -7.09
N ASP A 22 45.48 -13.79 -6.59
CA ASP A 22 44.24 -13.42 -5.91
C ASP A 22 43.35 -12.34 -6.57
N LYS A 23 42.90 -12.63 -7.78
CA LYS A 23 41.62 -12.12 -8.28
C LYS A 23 40.55 -13.17 -8.02
N ARG A 24 40.15 -13.40 -6.75
CA ARG A 24 38.74 -13.74 -6.52
C ARG A 24 37.98 -12.54 -7.03
N SER A 25 37.52 -12.69 -8.26
CA SER A 25 37.01 -11.61 -9.06
C SER A 25 35.93 -10.89 -8.25
N LYS A 26 35.88 -9.56 -8.31
CA LYS A 26 34.69 -8.85 -7.82
C LYS A 26 33.42 -9.34 -8.53
N GLN A 27 33.54 -10.08 -9.64
CA GLN A 27 32.46 -10.78 -10.34
C GLN A 27 31.88 -11.95 -9.52
N ASP A 28 32.67 -12.70 -8.76
CA ASP A 28 32.16 -13.90 -8.04
C ASP A 28 31.20 -13.61 -6.88
N LYS A 29 31.04 -12.35 -6.46
CA LYS A 29 30.18 -12.00 -5.32
C LYS A 29 28.70 -11.87 -5.65
N ASN A 30 28.33 -11.84 -6.93
CA ASN A 30 26.97 -11.58 -7.38
C ASN A 30 26.49 -12.51 -8.52
N HIS A 31 27.27 -13.52 -8.90
CA HIS A 31 26.82 -14.48 -9.90
C HIS A 31 25.94 -15.55 -9.23
N GLN A 32 24.65 -15.24 -9.12
CA GLN A 32 23.63 -16.28 -9.02
C GLN A 32 23.63 -17.04 -10.35
N THR A 33 23.72 -18.36 -10.30
CA THR A 33 23.60 -19.18 -11.51
C THR A 33 22.18 -19.09 -12.08
N GLU A 34 22.01 -19.31 -13.38
CA GLU A 34 20.68 -19.32 -14.00
C GLU A 34 19.76 -20.37 -13.35
N GLU A 35 20.31 -21.51 -12.95
CA GLU A 35 19.60 -22.59 -12.27
C GLU A 35 19.04 -22.14 -10.91
N GLU A 36 19.85 -21.44 -10.11
CA GLU A 36 19.42 -20.84 -8.84
C GLU A 36 18.39 -19.73 -9.04
N PHE A 37 18.50 -18.95 -10.12
CA PHE A 37 17.52 -17.92 -10.47
C PHE A 37 16.17 -18.54 -10.86
N GLN A 38 16.16 -19.62 -11.63
CA GLN A 38 14.94 -20.32 -12.00
C GLN A 38 14.27 -20.97 -10.78
N GLN A 39 15.04 -21.52 -9.84
CA GLN A 39 14.52 -22.02 -8.57
C GLN A 39 13.88 -20.88 -7.75
N LEU A 40 14.59 -19.76 -7.56
CA LEU A 40 14.07 -18.59 -6.85
C LEU A 40 12.79 -18.06 -7.50
N ARG A 41 12.75 -17.99 -8.84
CA ARG A 41 11.60 -17.52 -9.60
C ARG A 41 10.39 -18.45 -9.46
N SER A 42 10.62 -19.77 -9.41
CA SER A 42 9.56 -20.75 -9.20
C SER A 42 8.94 -20.66 -7.81
N GLU A 43 9.78 -20.41 -6.80
CA GLU A 43 9.40 -20.25 -5.40
C GLU A 43 8.80 -18.86 -5.12
N TYR A 44 9.22 -17.84 -5.86
CA TYR A 44 8.76 -16.48 -5.66
C TYR A 44 7.24 -16.38 -5.76
N ARG A 45 6.64 -15.86 -4.69
CA ARG A 45 5.24 -15.49 -4.62
C ARG A 45 5.18 -14.01 -4.27
N PRO A 46 4.66 -13.14 -5.17
CA PRO A 46 4.50 -11.74 -4.83
C PRO A 46 3.55 -11.62 -3.64
N LYS A 47 3.89 -10.78 -2.68
CA LYS A 47 3.02 -10.47 -1.56
C LYS A 47 1.79 -9.74 -2.10
N MET A 48 0.62 -10.35 -1.96
CA MET A 48 -0.65 -9.74 -2.35
C MET A 48 -1.30 -9.11 -1.12
N GLU A 49 -1.30 -7.77 -1.07
CA GLU A 49 -1.98 -7.02 -0.01
C GLU A 49 -3.48 -6.91 -0.33
N ASN A 50 -4.30 -7.74 0.32
CA ASN A 50 -5.75 -7.84 0.07
C ASN A 50 -6.61 -6.87 0.89
N GLY A 51 -6.00 -5.85 1.51
CA GLY A 51 -6.72 -4.92 2.38
C GLY A 51 -7.04 -5.50 3.76
N GLU A 52 -6.19 -6.40 4.23
CA GLU A 52 -6.35 -7.11 5.50
C GLU A 52 -5.29 -6.75 6.54
N LEU A 53 -4.38 -5.81 6.23
CA LEU A 53 -3.33 -5.38 7.14
C LEU A 53 -3.90 -4.89 8.49
N TRP A 54 -5.05 -4.22 8.47
CA TRP A 54 -5.71 -3.76 9.69
C TRP A 54 -6.07 -4.89 10.69
N LYS A 55 -6.19 -6.14 10.23
CA LYS A 55 -6.50 -7.30 11.10
C LYS A 55 -5.29 -7.79 11.90
N THR A 56 -4.07 -7.49 11.43
CA THR A 56 -2.83 -7.91 12.12
C THR A 56 -2.45 -6.94 13.23
N ILE A 57 -2.98 -5.71 13.17
CA ILE A 57 -2.74 -4.63 14.12
C ILE A 57 -3.59 -4.85 15.37
N LYS A 58 -2.96 -4.78 16.54
CA LYS A 58 -3.64 -4.92 17.83
C LYS A 58 -3.91 -3.55 18.43
N LEU A 59 -5.19 -3.25 18.67
CA LEU A 59 -5.64 -2.03 19.34
C LEU A 59 -6.24 -2.37 20.72
N PRO A 60 -6.14 -1.47 21.72
CA PRO A 60 -5.46 -0.17 21.69
C PRO A 60 -3.92 -0.31 21.67
N LEU A 61 -3.23 0.76 21.26
CA LEU A 61 -1.78 0.78 21.19
C LEU A 61 -1.22 0.71 22.63
N GLY A 62 -0.69 -0.46 23.00
CA GLY A 62 -0.32 -0.76 24.40
C GLY A 62 0.93 -0.03 24.92
N GLN A 63 1.59 0.78 24.09
CA GLN A 63 2.86 1.43 24.40
C GLN A 63 2.73 2.95 24.42
N ALA A 64 3.46 3.60 25.33
CA ALA A 64 3.47 5.06 25.46
C ALA A 64 4.12 5.77 24.25
N ALA A 65 4.97 5.06 23.49
CA ALA A 65 5.59 5.55 22.26
C ALA A 65 5.44 4.49 21.18
N VAL A 66 4.90 4.86 20.02
CA VAL A 66 4.69 3.95 18.90
C VAL A 66 5.94 4.00 18.00
N PRO A 67 6.60 2.88 17.71
CA PRO A 67 7.75 2.88 16.81
C PRO A 67 7.31 3.32 15.40
N LYS A 68 8.19 4.00 14.68
CA LYS A 68 7.89 4.56 13.36
C LYS A 68 7.37 3.54 12.36
N LEU A 69 7.86 2.30 12.43
CA LEU A 69 7.40 1.22 11.57
C LEU A 69 5.94 0.85 11.84
N GLU A 70 5.55 0.75 13.11
CA GLU A 70 4.17 0.47 13.50
C GLU A 70 3.24 1.65 13.17
N ALA A 71 3.72 2.90 13.29
CA ALA A 71 3.00 4.08 12.82
C ALA A 71 2.73 4.04 11.31
N GLN A 72 3.69 3.56 10.51
CA GLN A 72 3.49 3.36 9.06
C GLN A 72 2.49 2.24 8.77
N ASP A 73 2.55 1.12 9.50
CA ASP A 73 1.60 0.02 9.31
C ASP A 73 0.17 0.46 9.62
N LEU A 74 -0.03 1.28 10.66
CA LEU A 74 -1.32 1.90 10.98
C LEU A 74 -1.84 2.76 9.83
N LEU A 75 -0.97 3.59 9.23
CA LEU A 75 -1.34 4.42 8.11
C LEU A 75 -1.68 3.57 6.87
N HIS A 76 -0.82 2.62 6.51
CA HIS A 76 -1.04 1.73 5.37
C HIS A 76 -2.34 0.92 5.52
N ALA A 77 -2.67 0.45 6.73
CA ALA A 77 -3.91 -0.25 6.99
C ALA A 77 -5.15 0.62 6.71
N ALA A 78 -5.10 1.90 7.09
CA ALA A 78 -6.17 2.85 6.78
C ALA A 78 -6.26 3.15 5.27
N GLU A 79 -5.11 3.28 4.61
CA GLU A 79 -5.01 3.50 3.16
C GLU A 79 -5.57 2.34 2.35
N GLU A 80 -5.17 1.11 2.70
CA GLU A 80 -5.68 -0.11 2.09
C GLU A 80 -7.19 -0.18 2.16
N LEU A 81 -7.77 -0.02 3.36
CA LEU A 81 -9.23 -0.02 3.52
C LEU A 81 -9.90 1.05 2.64
N TYR A 82 -9.30 2.24 2.52
CA TYR A 82 -9.79 3.30 1.64
C TYR A 82 -9.72 2.89 0.16
N PHE A 83 -8.60 2.32 -0.31
CA PHE A 83 -8.43 1.90 -1.70
C PHE A 83 -9.35 0.74 -2.09
N TYR A 84 -9.58 -0.20 -1.17
CA TYR A 84 -10.57 -1.27 -1.31
C TYR A 84 -12.03 -0.81 -1.14
N ARG A 85 -12.26 0.51 -1.01
CA ARG A 85 -13.58 1.14 -0.86
C ARG A 85 -14.36 0.69 0.39
N ARG A 86 -13.67 0.12 1.38
CA ARG A 86 -14.21 -0.30 2.68
C ARG A 86 -14.26 0.90 3.61
N TYR A 87 -15.02 1.92 3.22
CA TYR A 87 -14.99 3.23 3.86
C TYR A 87 -15.52 3.22 5.30
N ALA A 88 -16.48 2.35 5.63
CA ALA A 88 -16.98 2.19 6.99
C ALA A 88 -15.86 1.71 7.92
N GLU A 89 -15.25 0.59 7.56
CA GLU A 89 -14.16 -0.03 8.31
C GLU A 89 -12.94 0.89 8.42
N ALA A 90 -12.57 1.59 7.34
CA ALA A 90 -11.48 2.58 7.38
C ALA A 90 -11.75 3.72 8.39
N ALA A 91 -12.99 4.22 8.45
CA ALA A 91 -13.35 5.32 9.33
C ALA A 91 -13.37 4.90 10.80
N ASP A 92 -13.86 3.69 11.08
CA ASP A 92 -13.87 3.11 12.42
C ASP A 92 -12.46 2.76 12.89
N PHE A 93 -11.65 2.13 12.04
CA PHE A 93 -10.26 1.83 12.33
C PHE A 93 -9.48 3.10 12.68
N ALA A 94 -9.52 4.14 11.82
CA ALA A 94 -8.81 5.39 12.09
C ALA A 94 -9.34 6.10 13.36
N ARG A 95 -10.64 5.99 13.66
CA ARG A 95 -11.20 6.50 14.93
C ARG A 95 -10.60 5.76 16.12
N ASP A 96 -10.57 4.44 16.08
CA ASP A 96 -10.13 3.60 17.20
C ASP A 96 -8.63 3.74 17.46
N VAL A 97 -7.83 3.87 16.41
CA VAL A 97 -6.38 4.18 16.51
C VAL A 97 -6.17 5.54 17.19
N LEU A 98 -6.87 6.58 16.75
CA LEU A 98 -6.71 7.93 17.30
C LEU A 98 -7.26 8.04 18.74
N ALA A 99 -8.33 7.32 19.06
CA ALA A 99 -8.91 7.31 20.40
C ALA A 99 -8.09 6.48 21.39
N GLY A 100 -7.42 5.43 20.90
CA GLY A 100 -6.56 4.55 21.67
C GLY A 100 -5.10 4.99 21.77
N ASP A 101 -4.74 6.16 21.20
CA ASP A 101 -3.37 6.67 21.27
C ASP A 101 -3.11 7.38 22.61
N PRO A 102 -2.16 6.90 23.44
CA PRO A 102 -1.79 7.56 24.68
C PRO A 102 -0.89 8.80 24.47
N GLY A 103 -0.74 9.28 23.22
CA GLY A 103 0.18 10.35 22.84
C GLY A 103 1.47 9.84 22.19
N GLY A 104 1.55 8.55 21.86
CA GLY A 104 2.74 7.90 21.30
C GLY A 104 2.87 8.06 19.79
N LEU A 105 1.79 8.38 19.08
CA LEU A 105 1.81 8.69 17.65
C LEU A 105 2.28 10.12 17.38
N ASP A 106 3.12 10.28 16.37
CA ASP A 106 3.56 11.58 15.87
C ASP A 106 2.39 12.37 15.23
N GLN A 107 2.58 13.69 15.13
CA GLN A 107 1.53 14.59 14.68
C GLN A 107 1.16 14.39 13.21
N ASP A 108 2.12 14.01 12.36
CA ASP A 108 1.89 13.81 10.92
C ASP A 108 1.05 12.55 10.69
N THR A 109 1.39 11.45 11.38
CA THR A 109 0.60 10.21 11.34
C THR A 109 -0.83 10.45 11.83
N LYS A 110 -1.01 11.21 12.92
CA LYS A 110 -2.34 11.60 13.41
C LYS A 110 -3.13 12.39 12.38
N ALA A 111 -2.49 13.39 11.75
CA ALA A 111 -3.13 14.22 10.75
C ALA A 111 -3.56 13.41 9.52
N MET A 112 -2.73 12.46 9.08
CA MET A 112 -3.06 11.57 7.97
C MET A 112 -4.21 10.62 8.29
N LEU A 113 -4.21 9.99 9.47
CA LEU A 113 -5.32 9.14 9.91
C LEU A 113 -6.64 9.93 10.00
N ALA A 114 -6.60 11.15 10.54
CA ALA A 114 -7.77 12.03 10.59
C ALA A 114 -8.27 12.43 9.19
N LEU A 115 -7.36 12.70 8.26
CA LEU A 115 -7.68 13.01 6.86
C LEU A 115 -8.38 11.83 6.18
N TYR A 116 -7.84 10.61 6.31
CA TYR A 116 -8.45 9.42 5.73
C TYR A 116 -9.82 9.13 6.33
N ARG A 117 -9.96 9.26 7.66
CA ARG A 117 -11.27 9.16 8.32
C ARG A 117 -12.29 10.14 7.73
N ALA A 118 -11.93 11.42 7.58
CA ALA A 118 -12.81 12.44 7.03
C ALA A 118 -13.22 12.12 5.57
N ARG A 119 -12.26 11.69 4.74
CA ARG A 119 -12.52 11.28 3.36
C ARG A 119 -13.46 10.08 3.28
N CYS A 120 -13.28 9.07 4.14
CA CYS A 120 -14.15 7.91 4.23
C CYS A 120 -15.59 8.29 4.58
N LEU A 121 -15.78 9.12 5.61
CA LEU A 121 -17.12 9.60 6.00
C LEU A 121 -17.78 10.41 4.88
N GLN A 122 -17.02 11.22 4.14
CA GLN A 122 -17.55 11.93 2.98
C GLN A 122 -17.98 10.97 1.87
N LYS A 123 -17.20 9.90 1.61
CA LYS A 123 -17.53 8.89 0.60
C LYS A 123 -18.80 8.11 0.98
N GLN A 124 -18.96 7.73 2.24
CA GLN A 124 -20.17 7.07 2.74
C GLN A 124 -21.42 7.93 2.51
N LYS A 125 -21.40 9.20 2.95
CA LYS A 125 -22.51 10.14 2.75
C LYS A 125 -22.87 10.33 1.27
N ARG A 126 -21.88 10.33 0.37
CA ARG A 126 -22.12 10.42 -1.08
C ARG A 126 -22.75 9.15 -1.64
N LYS A 127 -22.40 7.98 -1.09
CA LYS A 127 -22.97 6.69 -1.48
C LYS A 127 -24.42 6.58 -1.03
N GLU A 128 -24.72 6.93 0.23
CA GLU A 128 -26.06 6.98 0.80
C GLU A 128 -27.00 7.87 -0.04
N LYS A 129 -26.57 9.10 -0.34
CA LYS A 129 -27.35 10.01 -1.21
C LYS A 129 -27.60 9.48 -2.61
N LYS A 130 -26.66 8.71 -3.17
CA LYS A 130 -26.81 8.10 -4.50
C LYS A 130 -27.85 6.98 -4.45
N GLU A 131 -27.78 6.15 -3.42
CA GLU A 131 -28.74 5.05 -3.19
C GLU A 131 -30.16 5.60 -2.95
N GLU A 132 -30.32 6.65 -2.13
CA GLU A 132 -31.61 7.32 -1.90
C GLU A 132 -32.23 7.87 -3.20
N ASN A 133 -31.42 8.51 -4.05
CA ASN A 133 -31.88 9.07 -5.32
C ASN A 133 -32.28 7.98 -6.34
N GLU A 134 -31.55 6.86 -6.37
CA GLU A 134 -31.88 5.72 -7.23
C GLU A 134 -33.18 5.02 -6.79
N VAL A 135 -33.42 4.88 -5.48
CA VAL A 135 -34.67 4.32 -4.94
C VAL A 135 -35.87 5.24 -5.23
N ALA A 136 -35.70 6.55 -5.09
CA ALA A 136 -36.73 7.54 -5.42
C ALA A 136 -37.10 7.52 -6.91
N ALA A 137 -36.10 7.37 -7.80
CA ALA A 137 -36.33 7.27 -9.24
C ALA A 137 -37.05 5.96 -9.63
N GLY A 138 -36.67 4.83 -9.03
CA GLY A 138 -37.27 3.52 -9.30
C GLY A 138 -38.71 3.35 -8.80
N SER A 139 -39.11 4.06 -7.74
CA SER A 139 -40.47 4.00 -7.18
C SER A 139 -41.52 4.76 -8.02
N SER A 140 -41.09 5.62 -8.95
CA SER A 140 -41.99 6.39 -9.84
C SER A 140 -42.47 5.62 -11.08
N ALA A 141 -41.96 4.41 -11.32
CA ALA A 141 -42.30 3.57 -12.47
C ALA A 141 -43.14 2.36 -12.07
N SER A 142 -44.43 2.56 -11.78
CA SER A 142 -45.45 1.51 -11.89
C SER A 142 -46.66 2.05 -12.64
N PRO A 143 -46.84 1.70 -13.93
CA PRO A 143 -48.06 1.99 -14.64
C PRO A 143 -49.13 1.00 -14.18
N GLY A 144 -49.99 1.44 -13.26
CA GLY A 144 -51.24 0.76 -12.97
C GLY A 144 -52.14 0.82 -14.19
N SER A 145 -52.04 -0.18 -15.05
CA SER A 145 -53.14 -0.62 -15.90
C SER A 145 -53.53 -2.01 -15.41
N PRO A 146 -54.81 -2.22 -15.09
CA PRO A 146 -55.51 -3.16 -15.95
C PRO A 146 -56.96 -2.77 -16.22
N ALA A 147 -57.30 -2.89 -17.51
CA ALA A 147 -58.37 -3.69 -18.09
C ALA A 147 -59.81 -3.54 -17.57
N GLY A 148 -60.72 -3.42 -18.54
CA GLY A 148 -62.12 -3.84 -18.42
C GLY A 148 -63.08 -2.91 -19.10
#